data_AF-A0A2D6X6J0-F1
#
_entry.id   AF-A0A2D6X6J0-F1
#
_cell.length_a   1.000
_cell.length_b   1.000
_cell.length_c   1.000
_cell.angle_alpha   90.00
_cell.angle_beta   90.00
_cell.angle_gamma   90.00
#
_symmetry.space_group_name_H-M   'P 1'
#
loop_
_entity.id
_entity.type
_entity.pdbx_description
1 polymer ?
#
loop_
_entity_poly.entity_id
_entity_poly.type
_entity_poly.pdbx_seq_one_letter_code
_entity_poly.pdbx_strand_id
1 'polypeptide(L)'
;MEPFREAKQNEFDAPIPGQSLTDTPGNAPWEHPPQMTNIHSISLFLFKRLTSPKAAEQIVLLLQEGVPAEALARVILFGGFTDGKWNVDSALLVAKTVLEIIVAVGMKAGLKSFKLSLEDKTNSKFRQNIADMKIKIEKTAKKITEPKMQALPEAEAGGLMSNPLQEA
;
A
#
# COMPACT_ATOMS: atom_id res chain seq x y z
N MET A 1 -22.00 -55.45 -15.78
CA MET A 1 -22.19 -54.22 -15.00
C MET A 1 -20.85 -53.54 -14.91
N GLU A 2 -20.75 -52.32 -15.44
CA GLU A 2 -19.54 -51.52 -15.18
C GLU A 2 -19.49 -51.14 -13.70
N PRO A 3 -18.30 -51.17 -13.06
CA PRO A 3 -18.16 -50.72 -11.69
C PRO A 3 -18.46 -49.23 -11.59
N PHE A 4 -19.16 -48.83 -10.52
CA PHE A 4 -19.46 -47.42 -10.25
C PHE A 4 -18.15 -46.62 -10.18
N ARG A 5 -18.03 -45.58 -11.00
CA ARG A 5 -16.92 -44.62 -10.97
C ARG A 5 -17.43 -43.34 -10.34
N GLU A 6 -16.85 -42.99 -9.21
CA GLU A 6 -17.17 -41.75 -8.50
C GLU A 6 -16.86 -40.53 -9.38
N ALA A 7 -17.73 -39.52 -9.32
CA ALA A 7 -17.52 -38.28 -10.06
C ALA A 7 -16.25 -37.57 -9.56
N LYS A 8 -15.57 -36.83 -10.44
CA LYS A 8 -14.33 -36.09 -10.10
C LYS A 8 -14.52 -35.08 -8.94
N GLN A 9 -15.75 -34.71 -8.64
CA GLN A 9 -16.10 -33.87 -7.50
C GLN A 9 -17.38 -34.44 -6.88
N ASN A 10 -17.25 -35.01 -5.67
CA ASN A 10 -18.36 -35.56 -4.91
C ASN A 10 -18.95 -34.45 -4.03
N GLU A 11 -20.24 -34.17 -4.17
CA GLU A 11 -20.96 -33.15 -3.40
C GLU A 11 -21.05 -33.49 -1.90
N PHE A 12 -20.82 -34.76 -1.54
CA PHE A 12 -20.73 -35.24 -0.15
C PHE A 12 -19.33 -35.12 0.46
N ASP A 13 -18.35 -34.66 -0.31
CA ASP A 13 -16.96 -34.41 0.14
C ASP A 13 -16.74 -32.94 0.56
N ALA A 14 -17.83 -32.18 0.72
CA ALA A 14 -17.81 -30.83 1.26
C ALA A 14 -17.60 -30.85 2.80
N PRO A 15 -17.06 -29.76 3.39
CA PRO A 15 -16.99 -29.64 4.84
C PRO A 15 -18.39 -29.80 5.47
N ILE A 16 -18.47 -30.60 6.54
CA ILE A 16 -19.73 -30.77 7.27
C ILE A 16 -20.29 -29.41 7.72
N PRO A 17 -21.58 -29.12 7.53
CA PRO A 17 -22.18 -27.89 8.03
C PRO A 17 -21.94 -27.73 9.53
N GLY A 18 -21.39 -26.59 9.95
CA GLY A 18 -21.00 -26.38 11.33
C GLY A 18 -19.68 -27.02 11.73
N GLN A 19 -18.82 -27.41 10.77
CA GLN A 19 -17.47 -27.96 11.06
C GLN A 19 -16.71 -27.08 12.05
N SER A 20 -16.80 -25.76 11.94
CA SER A 20 -16.13 -24.83 12.87
C SER A 20 -16.53 -25.01 14.34
N LEU A 21 -17.68 -25.63 14.61
CA LEU A 21 -18.20 -25.92 15.96
C LEU A 21 -17.94 -27.36 16.40
N THR A 22 -17.57 -28.25 15.48
CA THR A 22 -17.36 -29.68 15.74
C THR A 22 -15.90 -30.12 15.59
N ASP A 23 -15.06 -29.29 14.98
CA ASP A 23 -13.63 -29.53 14.89
C ASP A 23 -12.99 -29.44 16.29
N THR A 24 -11.90 -30.17 16.49
CA THR A 24 -11.20 -30.15 17.78
C THR A 24 -10.60 -28.77 18.01
N PRO A 25 -10.89 -28.08 19.12
CA PRO A 25 -10.28 -26.78 19.42
C PRO A 25 -8.75 -26.88 19.46
N GLY A 26 -8.07 -25.92 18.83
CA GLY A 26 -6.62 -25.89 18.72
C GLY A 26 -6.07 -26.75 17.58
N ASN A 27 -6.89 -27.17 16.62
CA ASN A 27 -6.43 -27.95 15.46
C ASN A 27 -5.71 -27.06 14.42
N ALA A 28 -6.17 -25.82 14.27
CA ALA A 28 -5.63 -24.93 13.27
C ALA A 28 -4.43 -24.12 13.77
N PRO A 29 -3.39 -23.88 12.94
CA PRO A 29 -2.21 -23.12 13.37
C PRO A 29 -2.52 -21.69 13.87
N TRP A 30 -3.55 -21.05 13.33
CA TRP A 30 -3.99 -19.70 13.74
C TRP A 30 -4.74 -19.67 15.08
N GLU A 31 -5.15 -20.82 15.62
CA GLU A 31 -5.76 -20.92 16.96
C GLU A 31 -4.70 -20.98 18.06
N HIS A 32 -3.43 -21.19 17.69
CA HIS A 32 -2.30 -21.13 18.60
C HIS A 32 -1.72 -19.72 18.70
N PRO A 33 -0.95 -19.42 19.77
CA PRO A 33 -0.22 -18.17 19.88
C PRO A 33 0.71 -17.93 18.68
N PRO A 34 0.78 -16.71 18.14
CA PRO A 34 1.60 -16.40 16.99
C PRO A 34 3.09 -16.54 17.30
N GLN A 35 3.87 -17.02 16.34
CA GLN A 35 5.32 -17.16 16.48
C GLN A 35 6.04 -15.82 16.64
N MET A 36 5.54 -14.78 15.97
CA MET A 36 6.08 -13.42 16.00
C MET A 36 4.96 -12.40 16.19
N THR A 37 5.16 -11.47 17.12
CA THR A 37 4.25 -10.33 17.37
C THR A 37 4.92 -8.98 17.13
N ASN A 38 6.26 -8.94 17.15
CA ASN A 38 7.00 -7.70 16.97
C ASN A 38 7.06 -7.29 15.48
N ILE A 39 6.49 -6.13 15.17
CA ILE A 39 6.37 -5.55 13.82
C ILE A 39 7.74 -5.45 13.11
N HIS A 40 8.79 -5.07 13.84
CA HIS A 40 10.13 -4.95 13.28
C HIS A 40 10.68 -6.31 12.86
N SER A 41 10.51 -7.32 13.71
CA SER A 41 10.96 -8.69 13.41
C SER A 41 10.24 -9.29 12.20
N ILE A 42 8.92 -9.08 12.11
CA ILE A 42 8.09 -9.54 10.99
C ILE A 42 8.50 -8.84 9.70
N SER A 43 8.67 -7.51 9.75
CA SER A 43 9.11 -6.72 8.59
C SER A 43 10.48 -7.18 8.07
N LEU A 44 11.43 -7.44 8.97
CA LEU A 44 12.78 -7.91 8.60
C LEU A 44 12.76 -9.33 8.04
N PHE A 45 11.93 -10.22 8.61
CA PHE A 45 11.71 -11.56 8.08
C PHE A 45 11.13 -11.51 6.66
N LEU A 46 10.07 -10.72 6.45
CA LEU A 46 9.42 -10.57 5.15
C LEU A 46 10.36 -9.93 4.14
N PHE A 47 11.12 -8.91 4.53
CA PHE A 47 12.14 -8.31 3.67
C PHE A 47 13.13 -9.36 3.16
N LYS A 48 13.72 -10.16 4.05
CA LYS A 48 14.67 -11.22 3.66
C LYS A 48 14.04 -12.25 2.72
N ARG A 49 12.77 -12.61 2.93
CA ARG A 49 12.09 -13.60 2.09
C ARG A 49 11.73 -13.04 0.72
N LEU A 50 11.17 -11.84 0.66
CA LEU A 50 10.68 -11.22 -0.58
C LEU A 50 11.82 -10.67 -1.46
N THR A 51 12.95 -10.33 -0.87
CA THR A 51 14.15 -9.90 -1.62
C THR A 51 15.10 -11.06 -1.97
N SER A 52 14.78 -12.29 -1.56
CA SER A 52 15.54 -13.45 -2.00
C SER A 52 15.44 -13.60 -3.53
N PRO A 53 16.51 -14.00 -4.25
CA PRO A 53 16.54 -13.97 -5.72
C PRO A 53 15.34 -14.68 -6.37
N LYS A 54 15.04 -15.90 -5.90
CA LYS A 54 13.93 -16.71 -6.40
C LYS A 54 12.56 -16.06 -6.14
N ALA A 55 12.35 -15.48 -4.96
CA ALA A 55 11.07 -14.84 -4.64
C ALA A 55 10.91 -13.52 -5.40
N ALA A 56 11.99 -12.75 -5.52
CA ALA A 56 12.00 -11.48 -6.25
C ALA A 56 11.67 -11.70 -7.74
N GLU A 57 12.28 -12.71 -8.38
CA GLU A 57 11.97 -13.10 -9.77
C GLU A 57 10.48 -13.43 -9.95
N GLN A 58 9.91 -14.23 -9.05
CA GLN A 58 8.50 -14.60 -9.10
C GLN A 58 7.58 -13.39 -8.91
N ILE A 59 7.91 -12.49 -7.97
CA ILE A 59 7.15 -11.27 -7.73
C ILE A 59 7.19 -10.38 -8.98
N VAL A 60 8.36 -10.22 -9.60
CA VAL A 60 8.51 -9.43 -10.84
C VAL A 60 7.67 -10.00 -11.97
N LEU A 61 7.69 -11.33 -12.16
CA LEU A 61 6.87 -11.99 -13.17
C LEU A 61 5.37 -11.74 -12.95
N LEU A 62 4.89 -11.89 -11.71
CA LEU A 62 3.49 -11.64 -11.38
C LEU A 62 3.09 -10.17 -11.59
N LEU A 63 3.96 -9.22 -11.23
CA LEU A 63 3.73 -7.80 -11.47
C LEU A 63 3.71 -7.48 -12.97
N GLN A 64 4.53 -8.16 -13.77
CA GLN A 64 4.56 -8.01 -15.23
C GLN A 64 3.29 -8.54 -15.89
N GLU A 65 2.75 -9.66 -15.40
CA GLU A 65 1.45 -10.22 -15.81
C GLU A 65 0.25 -9.38 -15.32
N GLY A 66 0.50 -8.25 -14.65
CA GLY A 66 -0.51 -7.29 -14.27
C GLY A 66 -1.25 -7.62 -12.97
N VAL A 67 -0.73 -8.54 -12.17
CA VAL A 67 -1.22 -8.76 -10.80
C VAL A 67 -0.91 -7.52 -9.95
N PRO A 68 -1.91 -6.94 -9.25
CA PRO A 68 -1.66 -5.77 -8.41
C PRO A 68 -0.72 -6.07 -7.23
N ALA A 69 0.18 -5.14 -6.92
CA ALA A 69 1.10 -5.28 -5.79
C ALA A 69 0.37 -5.44 -4.44
N GLU A 70 -0.75 -4.75 -4.25
CA GLU A 70 -1.61 -4.90 -3.07
C GLU A 70 -2.17 -6.33 -2.93
N ALA A 71 -2.54 -6.97 -4.04
CA ALA A 71 -3.06 -8.34 -4.01
C ALA A 71 -1.97 -9.32 -3.55
N LEU A 72 -0.76 -9.17 -4.07
CA LEU A 72 0.40 -9.97 -3.67
C LEU A 72 0.69 -9.80 -2.17
N ALA A 73 0.71 -8.56 -1.69
CA ALA A 73 0.93 -8.26 -0.27
C ALA A 73 -0.13 -8.95 0.63
N ARG A 74 -1.42 -8.86 0.25
CA ARG A 74 -2.51 -9.50 0.99
C ARG A 74 -2.37 -11.01 1.04
N VAL A 75 -2.03 -11.65 -0.08
CA VAL A 75 -1.83 -13.12 -0.13
C VAL A 75 -0.69 -13.56 0.78
N ILE A 76 0.44 -12.84 0.76
CA ILE A 76 1.60 -13.16 1.61
C ILE A 76 1.25 -13.01 3.09
N LEU A 77 0.56 -11.92 3.45
CA LEU A 77 0.15 -11.64 4.83
C LEU A 77 -0.88 -12.64 5.34
N PHE A 78 -1.85 -12.97 4.49
CA PHE A 78 -2.86 -13.98 4.80
C PHE A 78 -2.23 -15.35 5.00
N GLY A 79 -1.31 -15.76 4.12
CA GLY A 79 -0.60 -17.04 4.24
C GLY A 79 0.19 -17.16 5.55
N GLY A 80 0.85 -16.09 6.02
CA GLY A 80 1.52 -16.16 7.31
C GLY A 80 0.57 -16.11 8.52
N PHE A 81 -0.62 -15.54 8.38
CA PHE A 81 -1.67 -15.66 9.38
C PHE A 81 -2.21 -17.10 9.46
N THR A 82 -2.51 -17.72 8.31
CA THR A 82 -2.97 -19.12 8.27
C THR A 82 -1.92 -20.10 8.79
N ASP A 83 -0.64 -19.77 8.65
CA ASP A 83 0.47 -20.55 9.21
C ASP A 83 0.70 -20.30 10.72
N GLY A 84 -0.06 -19.39 11.35
CA GLY A 84 0.14 -19.00 12.76
C GLY A 84 1.44 -18.23 13.02
N LYS A 85 2.07 -17.62 12.00
CA LYS A 85 3.32 -16.86 12.18
C LYS A 85 3.10 -15.53 12.88
N TRP A 86 1.98 -14.89 12.59
CA TRP A 86 1.58 -13.60 13.15
C TRP A 86 0.06 -13.51 13.25
N ASN A 87 -0.44 -12.57 14.05
CA ASN A 87 -1.89 -12.32 14.17
C ASN A 87 -2.38 -11.30 13.12
N VAL A 88 -3.70 -11.10 13.04
CA VAL A 88 -4.30 -10.17 12.07
C VAL A 88 -3.87 -8.72 12.30
N ASP A 89 -3.77 -8.29 13.55
CA ASP A 89 -3.40 -6.91 13.89
C ASP A 89 -1.98 -6.57 13.42
N SER A 90 -1.03 -7.46 13.70
CA SER A 90 0.35 -7.31 13.24
C SER A 90 0.46 -7.41 11.72
N ALA A 91 -0.34 -8.27 11.06
CA ALA A 91 -0.41 -8.33 9.60
C ALA A 91 -0.87 -6.99 9.00
N LEU A 92 -1.89 -6.35 9.59
CA LEU A 92 -2.39 -5.05 9.14
C LEU A 92 -1.35 -3.94 9.33
N LEU A 93 -0.64 -3.92 10.46
CA LEU A 93 0.42 -2.94 10.72
C LEU A 93 1.60 -3.07 9.76
N VAL A 94 1.94 -4.31 9.37
CA VAL A 94 3.06 -4.59 8.45
C VAL A 94 2.65 -4.48 6.97
N ALA A 95 1.35 -4.38 6.67
CA ALA A 95 0.83 -4.43 5.30
C ALA A 95 1.45 -3.39 4.37
N LYS A 96 1.57 -2.14 4.84
CA LYS A 96 2.20 -1.05 4.08
C LYS A 96 3.66 -1.36 3.76
N THR A 97 4.41 -1.87 4.74
CA THR A 97 5.83 -2.22 4.58
C THR A 97 6.02 -3.32 3.54
N VAL A 98 5.17 -4.35 3.53
CA VAL A 98 5.24 -5.43 2.53
C VAL A 98 4.97 -4.91 1.13
N LEU A 99 3.96 -4.04 0.98
CA LEU A 99 3.64 -3.42 -0.29
C LEU A 99 4.83 -2.59 -0.81
N GLU A 100 5.46 -1.79 0.05
CA GLU A 100 6.65 -1.01 -0.30
C GLU A 100 7.82 -1.90 -0.77
N ILE A 101 8.04 -3.04 -0.11
CA ILE A 101 9.07 -4.01 -0.51
C ILE A 101 8.77 -4.56 -1.92
N ILE A 102 7.54 -4.97 -2.18
CA ILE A 102 7.12 -5.51 -3.49
C ILE A 102 7.27 -4.46 -4.59
N VAL A 103 6.87 -3.21 -4.33
CA VAL A 103 7.05 -2.07 -5.24
C VAL A 103 8.53 -1.83 -5.50
N ALA A 104 9.36 -1.82 -4.46
CA ALA A 104 10.80 -1.59 -4.59
C ALA A 104 11.48 -2.69 -5.43
N VAL A 105 11.06 -3.95 -5.27
CA VAL A 105 11.53 -5.07 -6.10
C VAL A 105 11.13 -4.85 -7.56
N GLY A 106 9.87 -4.50 -7.84
CA GLY A 106 9.40 -4.22 -9.20
C GLY A 106 10.11 -3.03 -9.86
N MET A 107 10.35 -1.95 -9.10
CA MET A 107 11.10 -0.79 -9.58
C MET A 107 12.56 -1.13 -9.88
N LYS A 108 13.22 -1.91 -9.01
CA LYS A 108 14.60 -2.35 -9.24
C LYS A 108 14.73 -3.29 -10.43
N ALA A 109 13.70 -4.06 -10.74
CA ALA A 109 13.65 -4.91 -11.94
C ALA A 109 13.38 -4.13 -13.24
N GLY A 110 13.16 -2.81 -13.17
CA GLY A 110 12.97 -1.95 -14.34
C GLY A 110 11.54 -1.91 -14.89
N LEU A 111 10.54 -2.37 -14.12
CA LEU A 111 9.14 -2.27 -14.53
C LEU A 111 8.69 -0.80 -14.54
N LYS A 112 8.41 -0.26 -15.74
CA LYS A 112 7.99 1.15 -15.92
C LYS A 112 6.58 1.43 -15.40
N SER A 113 5.70 0.43 -15.43
CA SER A 113 4.31 0.54 -14.99
C SER A 113 3.77 -0.81 -14.57
N PHE A 114 3.17 -0.88 -13.39
CA PHE A 114 2.42 -2.04 -12.90
C PHE A 114 1.26 -1.56 -12.03
N LYS A 115 0.26 -2.42 -11.80
CA LYS A 115 -0.91 -2.07 -10.99
C LYS A 115 -0.55 -2.05 -9.51
N LEU A 116 -0.89 -0.97 -8.81
CA LEU A 116 -0.60 -0.86 -7.37
C LEU A 116 -1.72 -1.45 -6.51
N SER A 117 -2.98 -1.19 -6.87
CA SER A 117 -4.17 -1.53 -6.08
C SER A 117 -5.13 -2.42 -6.87
N LEU A 118 -5.98 -3.17 -6.17
CA LEU A 118 -7.06 -3.97 -6.77
C LEU A 118 -8.13 -3.06 -7.38
N GLU A 119 -8.44 -1.98 -6.68
CA GLU A 119 -9.33 -0.94 -7.20
C GLU A 119 -8.54 -0.04 -8.14
N ASP A 120 -9.14 0.37 -9.25
CA ASP A 120 -8.56 1.39 -10.12
C ASP A 120 -8.67 2.77 -9.46
N LYS A 121 -7.83 2.99 -8.44
CA LYS A 121 -7.63 4.31 -7.81
C LYS A 121 -6.88 5.27 -8.71
N THR A 122 -6.42 4.81 -9.90
CA THR A 122 -5.90 5.72 -10.91
C THR A 122 -7.04 6.42 -11.63
N ASN A 123 -7.76 7.26 -10.90
CA ASN A 123 -8.71 8.17 -11.52
C ASN A 123 -7.95 9.01 -12.55
N SER A 124 -8.22 8.78 -13.84
CA SER A 124 -7.66 9.56 -14.95
C SER A 124 -7.84 11.06 -14.69
N LYS A 125 -8.97 11.43 -14.07
CA LYS A 125 -9.27 12.81 -13.66
C LYS A 125 -8.33 13.30 -12.55
N PHE A 126 -7.88 12.45 -11.63
CA PHE A 126 -6.90 12.83 -10.60
C PHE A 126 -5.52 13.09 -11.21
N ARG A 127 -5.06 12.25 -12.14
CA ARG A 127 -3.82 12.49 -12.89
C ARG A 127 -3.89 13.78 -13.71
N GLN A 128 -5.02 14.01 -14.40
CA GLN A 128 -5.26 15.26 -15.12
C GLN A 128 -5.29 16.46 -14.18
N ASN A 129 -5.97 16.37 -13.03
CA ASN A 129 -6.01 17.43 -12.03
C ASN A 129 -4.61 17.75 -11.46
N ILE A 130 -3.76 16.75 -11.20
CA ILE A 130 -2.37 16.98 -10.75
C ILE A 130 -1.54 17.61 -11.87
N ALA A 131 -1.66 17.13 -13.10
CA ALA A 131 -0.95 17.71 -14.25
C ALA A 131 -1.38 19.16 -14.49
N ASP A 132 -2.69 19.45 -14.44
CA ASP A 132 -3.27 20.77 -14.58
C ASP A 132 -2.86 21.69 -13.42
N MET A 133 -2.79 21.18 -12.19
CA MET A 133 -2.28 21.93 -11.04
C MET A 133 -0.81 22.28 -11.22
N LYS A 134 0.04 21.34 -11.65
CA LYS A 134 1.46 21.60 -11.92
C LYS A 134 1.65 22.67 -12.99
N ILE A 135 0.89 22.58 -14.08
CA ILE A 135 0.90 23.60 -15.16
C ILE A 135 0.40 24.95 -14.65
N LYS A 136 -0.64 24.99 -13.81
CA LYS A 136 -1.13 26.23 -13.19
C LYS A 136 -0.08 26.83 -12.23
N ILE A 137 0.59 26.02 -11.42
CA ILE A 137 1.66 26.47 -10.52
C ILE A 137 2.83 27.04 -11.33
N GLU A 138 3.27 26.37 -12.41
CA GLU A 138 4.33 26.89 -13.28
C GLU A 138 3.93 28.18 -13.99
N LYS A 139 2.67 28.31 -14.43
CA LYS A 139 2.13 29.55 -15.04
C LYS A 139 2.03 30.68 -14.01
N THR A 140 1.64 30.37 -12.78
CA THR A 140 1.57 31.35 -11.69
C THR A 140 2.97 31.78 -11.25
N ALA A 141 3.91 30.86 -11.15
CA ALA A 141 5.31 31.16 -10.86
C ALA A 141 5.94 32.08 -11.92
N LYS A 142 5.64 31.85 -13.22
CA LYS A 142 6.04 32.72 -14.33
C LYS A 142 5.37 34.11 -14.28
N LYS A 143 4.11 34.20 -13.84
CA LYS A 143 3.42 35.49 -13.65
C LYS A 143 3.94 36.29 -12.45
N ILE A 144 4.45 35.63 -11.42
CA ILE A 144 5.06 36.28 -10.25
C ILE A 144 6.47 36.82 -10.60
N THR A 145 7.14 36.27 -11.62
CA THR A 145 8.48 36.71 -12.04
C THR A 145 8.47 37.88 -13.04
N GLU A 146 7.32 38.27 -13.61
CA GLU A 146 7.19 39.49 -14.40
C GLU A 146 6.82 40.68 -13.49
N PRO A 147 7.72 41.65 -13.29
CA PRO A 147 7.53 42.69 -12.29
C PRO A 147 6.57 43.76 -12.82
N LYS A 148 5.43 43.96 -12.16
CA LYS A 148 4.82 45.29 -12.12
C LYS A 148 5.54 46.08 -11.03
N MET A 149 6.66 46.71 -11.41
CA MET A 149 7.17 47.86 -10.68
C MET A 149 6.16 49.00 -10.80
N GLN A 150 5.38 49.21 -9.74
CA GLN A 150 4.79 50.51 -9.43
C GLN A 150 5.33 50.92 -8.07
N ALA A 151 6.01 52.07 -8.05
CA ALA A 151 6.74 52.60 -6.92
C ALA A 151 5.84 52.72 -5.68
N LEU A 152 6.28 52.13 -4.58
CA LEU A 152 5.79 52.45 -3.25
C LEU A 152 6.25 53.88 -2.93
N PRO A 153 5.38 54.81 -2.50
CA PRO A 153 5.86 56.04 -1.90
C PRO A 153 6.66 55.67 -0.65
N GLU A 154 7.83 56.30 -0.48
CA GLU A 154 8.69 56.11 0.68
C GLU A 154 7.90 56.49 1.94
N ALA A 155 7.43 55.47 2.66
CA ALA A 155 6.84 55.65 3.98
C ALA A 155 7.98 55.99 4.94
N GLU A 156 7.97 57.25 5.39
CA GLU A 156 8.90 57.80 6.35
C GLU A 156 9.08 56.86 7.56
N ALA A 157 10.32 56.75 8.02
CA ALA A 157 10.75 55.89 9.10
C ALA A 157 10.11 56.27 10.44
N GLY A 158 8.88 55.81 10.69
CA GLY A 158 8.25 55.76 12.00
C GLY A 158 8.39 54.35 12.56
N GLY A 159 9.40 54.12 13.42
CA GLY A 159 9.56 52.84 14.11
C GLY A 159 8.36 52.48 14.99
N LEU A 160 8.28 51.22 15.41
CA LEU A 160 7.20 50.56 16.18
C LEU A 160 6.80 51.24 17.52
N MET A 161 7.35 52.40 17.85
CA MET A 161 7.22 53.07 19.15
C MET A 161 6.92 54.58 19.06
N SER A 162 6.48 55.13 17.92
CA SER A 162 6.06 56.55 17.86
C SER A 162 4.65 56.77 18.43
N ASN A 163 4.53 57.81 19.26
CA ASN A 163 3.38 58.14 20.13
C ASN A 163 2.07 58.36 19.35
N PRO A 164 0.91 57.82 19.79
CA PRO A 164 -0.37 58.14 19.17
C PRO A 164 -0.76 59.58 19.55
N LEU A 165 -0.51 60.53 18.66
CA LEU A 165 -0.97 61.90 18.88
C LEU A 165 -2.46 61.99 18.53
N GLN A 166 -3.21 62.33 19.57
CA GLN A 166 -4.64 62.54 19.68
C GLN A 166 -5.16 63.69 18.80
N GLU A 167 -6.42 63.54 18.41
CA GLU A 167 -7.27 64.47 17.67
C GLU A 167 -7.36 65.88 18.27
N ALA A 168 -7.21 66.91 17.43
CA ALA A 168 -8.03 68.13 17.34
C ALA A 168 -7.60 68.98 16.13
#